data_AF-D3FVI2-F1
#
_entry.id   AF-D3FVI2-F1
#
_cell.length_a   1.000
_cell.length_b   1.000
_cell.length_c   1.000
_cell.angle_alpha   90.00
_cell.angle_beta   90.00
_cell.angle_gamma   90.00
#
_symmetry.space_group_name_H-M   'P 1'
#
loop_
_entity.id
_entity.type
_entity.pdbx_description
1 polymer ?
#
loop_
_entity_poly.entity_id
_entity_poly.type
_entity_poly.pdbx_seq_one_letter_code
_entity_poly.pdbx_strand_id
1 'polypeptide(L)'
;MGQNRQFDHGQKAPNNGIYVEIGETGSMVQNPKSVKLKAGDTFPENSNHNRKWTQKRKPLEKVTKSSKHDVNSCLLLFLKKNILI
;
A
#
# COMPACT_ATOMS: atom_id res chain seq x y z
N MET A 1 0.40 -20.13 7.50
CA MET A 1 1.80 -20.00 7.03
C MET A 1 2.02 -18.57 6.57
N GLY A 2 2.73 -17.74 7.35
CA GLY A 2 2.89 -16.31 7.07
C GLY A 2 4.04 -16.06 6.09
N GLN A 3 3.80 -15.29 5.03
CA GLN A 3 4.86 -14.84 4.13
C GLN A 3 5.78 -13.87 4.87
N ASN A 4 7.09 -14.16 4.89
CA ASN A 4 8.07 -13.24 5.46
C ASN A 4 8.11 -11.95 4.62
N ARG A 5 7.99 -10.78 5.27
CA ARG A 5 7.95 -9.45 4.62
C ARG A 5 9.14 -8.57 5.01
N GLN A 6 10.10 -9.16 5.69
CA GLN A 6 11.35 -8.55 6.09
C GLN A 6 12.46 -9.18 5.26
N PHE A 7 13.27 -8.34 4.64
CA PHE A 7 14.32 -8.75 3.70
C PHE A 7 15.67 -8.23 4.15
N ASP A 8 16.71 -8.99 3.88
CA ASP A 8 18.10 -8.60 4.10
C ASP A 8 18.70 -7.89 2.89
N HIS A 9 19.80 -7.15 3.10
CA HIS A 9 20.63 -6.70 1.99
C HIS A 9 21.09 -7.90 1.14
N GLY A 10 21.24 -7.70 -0.16
CA GLY A 10 21.60 -8.79 -1.07
C GLY A 10 20.45 -9.72 -1.46
N GLN A 11 19.31 -9.71 -0.74
CA GLN A 11 18.13 -10.44 -1.21
C GLN A 11 17.50 -9.76 -2.44
N LYS A 12 16.69 -10.52 -3.17
CA LYS A 12 15.96 -10.01 -4.33
C LYS A 12 14.58 -9.52 -3.92
N ALA A 13 14.19 -8.36 -4.42
CA ALA A 13 12.84 -7.84 -4.23
C ALA A 13 11.83 -8.78 -4.92
N PRO A 14 10.81 -9.28 -4.21
CA PRO A 14 9.82 -10.18 -4.81
C PRO A 14 8.87 -9.46 -5.76
N ASN A 15 8.58 -8.19 -5.46
CA ASN A 15 7.60 -7.38 -6.18
C ASN A 15 8.17 -6.00 -6.48
N ASN A 16 7.60 -5.33 -7.47
CA ASN A 16 7.87 -3.92 -7.71
C ASN A 16 7.26 -3.05 -6.59
N GLY A 17 8.01 -2.09 -6.09
CA GLY A 17 7.52 -1.26 -5.00
C GLY A 17 8.57 -0.36 -4.38
N ILE A 18 8.12 0.37 -3.37
CA ILE A 18 8.99 1.16 -2.51
C ILE A 18 9.24 0.33 -1.26
N TYR A 19 10.50 0.13 -0.93
CA TYR A 19 10.94 -0.55 0.26
C TYR A 19 11.56 0.47 1.20
N VAL A 20 11.32 0.29 2.49
CA VAL A 20 11.81 1.17 3.55
C VAL A 20 12.61 0.35 4.54
N GLU A 21 13.65 0.99 5.05
CA GLU A 21 14.51 0.42 6.06
C GLU A 21 13.83 0.46 7.44
N ILE A 22 13.85 -0.67 8.13
CA ILE A 22 13.31 -0.88 9.48
C ILE A 22 14.37 -1.55 10.37
N GLY A 23 14.20 -1.47 11.69
CA GLY A 23 15.04 -2.24 12.61
C GLY A 23 14.74 -3.73 12.50
N GLU A 24 15.62 -4.57 13.05
CA GLU A 24 15.48 -6.03 13.11
C GLU A 24 14.09 -6.48 13.60
N THR A 25 13.56 -5.82 14.64
CA THR A 25 12.24 -6.13 15.22
C THR A 25 11.06 -5.53 14.44
N GLY A 26 11.31 -4.74 13.38
CA GLY A 26 10.27 -3.96 12.69
C GLY A 26 9.98 -2.60 13.31
N SER A 27 10.81 -2.15 14.25
CA SER A 27 10.72 -0.81 14.84
C SER A 27 11.13 0.28 13.84
N MET A 28 10.55 1.47 14.00
CA MET A 28 10.94 2.64 13.22
C MET A 28 12.35 3.07 13.60
N VAL A 29 13.21 3.23 12.59
CA VAL A 29 14.59 3.68 12.78
C VAL A 29 14.68 5.20 12.61
N GLN A 30 15.69 5.81 13.23
CA GLN A 30 16.00 7.22 12.97
C GLN A 30 16.53 7.36 11.54
N ASN A 31 15.92 8.24 10.76
CA ASN A 31 16.20 8.50 9.34
C ASN A 31 16.15 7.22 8.48
N PRO A 32 14.95 6.64 8.25
CA PRO A 32 14.80 5.44 7.44
C PRO A 32 15.09 5.76 5.96
N LYS A 33 15.88 4.91 5.31
CA LYS A 33 16.09 5.00 3.87
C LYS A 33 14.90 4.38 3.12
N SER A 34 14.57 4.96 1.98
CA SER A 34 13.57 4.41 1.06
C SER A 34 14.18 4.18 -0.32
N VAL A 35 13.97 2.99 -0.88
CA VAL A 35 14.45 2.60 -2.21
C VAL A 35 13.30 2.09 -3.05
N LYS A 36 13.25 2.47 -4.33
CA LYS A 36 12.28 1.94 -5.29
C LYS A 36 12.95 0.83 -6.09
N LEU A 37 12.46 -0.40 -5.92
CA LEU A 37 13.02 -1.59 -6.56
C LEU A 37 11.96 -2.26 -7.44
N LYS A 38 12.40 -2.91 -8.52
CA LYS A 38 11.58 -3.80 -9.34
C LYS A 38 11.74 -5.24 -8.85
N ALA A 39 10.84 -6.12 -9.28
CA ALA A 39 10.95 -7.53 -8.97
C ALA A 39 12.27 -8.09 -9.54
N GLY A 40 13.05 -8.78 -8.70
CA GLY A 40 14.35 -9.35 -9.05
C GLY A 40 15.56 -8.45 -8.76
N ASP A 41 15.35 -7.15 -8.49
CA ASP A 41 16.42 -6.22 -8.11
C ASP A 41 16.96 -6.55 -6.71
N THR A 42 18.25 -6.32 -6.50
CA THR A 42 18.93 -6.60 -5.23
C THR A 42 18.76 -5.46 -4.23
N PHE A 43 18.49 -5.78 -2.97
CA PHE A 43 18.46 -4.79 -1.90
C PHE A 43 19.86 -4.20 -1.66
N PRO A 44 19.99 -2.86 -1.61
CA PRO A 44 21.27 -2.22 -1.34
C PRO A 44 21.72 -2.48 0.11
N GLU A 45 23.01 -2.28 0.35
CA GLU A 45 23.60 -2.43 1.67
C GLU A 45 22.95 -1.48 2.68
N ASN A 46 22.61 -2.02 3.84
CA ASN A 46 22.03 -1.27 4.94
C ASN A 46 23.09 -0.40 5.61
N SER A 47 22.69 0.77 6.11
CA SER A 47 23.63 1.65 6.83
C SER A 47 24.05 1.09 8.19
N ASN A 48 23.35 0.08 8.69
CA ASN A 48 23.66 -0.61 9.94
C ASN A 48 23.31 -2.10 9.75
N HIS A 49 24.17 -3.00 10.23
CA HIS A 49 24.09 -4.44 10.01
C HIS A 49 22.78 -5.07 10.52
N ASN A 50 22.10 -4.41 11.48
CA ASN A 50 20.88 -4.90 12.10
C ASN A 50 19.59 -4.34 11.46
N ARG A 51 19.67 -3.75 10.26
CA ARG A 51 18.51 -3.20 9.57
C ARG A 51 17.99 -4.16 8.50
N LYS A 52 16.68 -4.17 8.33
CA LYS A 52 15.96 -4.98 7.33
C LYS A 52 15.18 -4.06 6.40
N TRP A 53 14.86 -4.56 5.23
CA TRP A 53 13.97 -3.91 4.28
C TRP A 53 12.56 -4.46 4.42
N THR A 54 11.57 -3.58 4.42
CA THR A 54 10.16 -3.99 4.31
C THR A 54 9.46 -3.19 3.24
N GLN A 55 8.45 -3.79 2.63
CA GLN A 55 7.66 -3.10 1.63
C GLN A 55 6.87 -1.97 2.30
N LYS A 56 7.03 -0.74 1.80
CA LYS A 56 6.20 0.38 2.21
C LYS A 56 4.78 0.07 1.77
N ARG A 57 3.92 -0.21 2.74
CA ARG A 57 2.49 -0.35 2.46
C ARG A 57 2.01 1.00 1.95
N LYS A 58 1.33 0.99 0.80
CA LYS A 58 0.51 2.14 0.44
C LYS A 58 -0.44 2.34 1.63
N PRO A 59 -0.52 3.56 2.21
CA PRO A 59 -1.65 3.87 3.06
C PRO A 59 -2.87 3.46 2.26
N LEU A 60 -3.77 2.69 2.88
CA LEU A 60 -5.13 2.60 2.36
C LEU A 60 -5.62 4.03 2.47
N GLU A 61 -5.44 4.81 1.39
CA GLU A 61 -5.97 6.14 1.27
C GLU A 61 -7.42 5.98 1.67
N LYS A 62 -7.82 6.63 2.77
CA LYS A 62 -9.23 6.63 3.16
C LYS A 62 -9.91 7.15 1.92
N VAL A 63 -10.64 6.27 1.25
CA VAL A 63 -11.48 6.63 0.12
C VAL A 63 -12.56 7.53 0.72
N THR A 64 -12.23 8.80 0.96
CA THR A 64 -13.21 9.83 1.15
C THR A 64 -13.85 9.96 -0.21
N LYS A 65 -14.92 9.19 -0.41
CA LYS A 65 -15.79 9.25 -1.57
C LYS A 65 -16.35 10.67 -1.64
N SER A 66 -15.61 11.58 -2.26
CA SER A 66 -16.20 12.72 -2.94
C SER A 66 -16.73 12.20 -4.28
N SER A 67 -17.87 11.50 -4.21
CA SER A 67 -18.71 11.17 -5.37
C SER A 67 -20.10 11.68 -5.05
N LYS A 68 -20.30 12.98 -5.30
CA LYS A 68 -21.63 13.61 -5.34
C LYS A 68 -22.36 13.24 -6.64
N HIS A 69 -22.57 11.96 -6.90
CA HIS A 69 -23.44 11.41 -7.94
C HIS A 69 -23.69 9.98 -7.43
N ASP A 70 -24.89 9.49 -7.13
CA ASP A 70 -26.14 9.57 -7.87
C ASP A 70 -27.26 8.96 -6.99
N VAL A 71 -27.95 9.77 -6.16
CA VAL A 71 -29.13 9.29 -5.39
C VAL A 71 -30.45 9.83 -5.93
N ASN A 72 -30.41 10.73 -6.92
CA ASN A 72 -31.61 11.35 -7.48
C ASN A 72 -32.09 10.69 -8.79
N SER A 73 -31.32 9.77 -9.41
CA SER A 73 -31.79 9.06 -10.61
C SER A 73 -32.74 7.89 -10.30
N CYS A 74 -32.73 7.35 -9.08
CA CYS A 74 -33.61 6.23 -8.72
C CYS A 74 -35.02 6.67 -8.27
N LEU A 75 -35.17 7.85 -7.65
CA LEU A 75 -36.46 8.35 -7.15
C LEU A 75 -37.39 8.85 -8.28
N LEU A 76 -36.81 9.36 -9.38
CA LEU A 76 -37.59 9.88 -10.51
C LEU A 76 -38.21 8.78 -11.38
N LEU A 77 -37.66 7.56 -11.35
CA LEU A 77 -38.19 6.41 -12.09
C LEU A 77 -39.34 5.71 -11.34
N PHE A 78 -39.40 5.83 -10.01
CA PHE A 78 -40.50 5.27 -9.22
C PHE A 78 -41.75 6.15 -9.18
N LEU A 79 -41.61 7.48 -9.23
CA LEU A 79 -42.74 8.41 -9.22
C LEU A 79 -43.47 8.49 -10.58
N LYS A 80 -42.82 8.18 -11.70
CA LYS A 80 -43.46 8.19 -13.03
C LYS A 80 -44.25 6.92 -13.37
N LYS A 81 -44.15 5.86 -12.57
CA LYS A 81 -44.84 4.57 -12.80
C LYS A 81 -46.12 4.37 -11.98
N ASN A 82 -46.49 5.30 -11.09
CA ASN A 82 -47.67 5.20 -10.22
C ASN A 82 -48.73 6.29 -10.45
N ILE A 83 -48.68 7.03 -11.56
CA ILE A 83 -49.70 8.05 -11.93
C ILE A 83 -50.43 7.63 -13.22
N LEU A 84 -50.68 6.33 -13.39
CA LEU A 84 -51.52 5.83 -14.47
C LEU A 84 -52.41 4.67 -13.96
N ILE A 85 -53.23 4.97 -12.95
CA ILE A 85 -54.47 4.25 -12.59
C ILE A 85 -55.48 5.33 -12.20
#